data_AF-A0A4R5EWS3-F1
#
_entry.id   AF-A0A4R5EWS3-F1
#
_cell.length_a   1.000
_cell.length_b   1.000
_cell.length_c   1.000
_cell.angle_alpha   90.00
_cell.angle_beta   90.00
_cell.angle_gamma   90.00
#
_symmetry.space_group_name_H-M   'P 1'
#
loop_
_entity.id
_entity.type
_entity.pdbx_description
1 polymer ?
#
loop_
_entity_poly.entity_id
_entity_poly.type
_entity_poly.pdbx_seq_one_letter_code
_entity_poly.pdbx_strand_id
1 'polypeptide(L)' 'MRAATARGLQEQFPGVRVWFGEATGSWWAMVPLRGGPRLLEAPSPQRLRDEIMSVRSRG' A
#
# COMPACT_ATOMS: atom_id res chain seq x y z
N MET A 1 15.97 4.81 -2.38
CA MET A 1 14.85 5.06 -3.32
C MET A 1 13.53 4.45 -2.86
N ARG A 2 13.47 3.17 -2.44
CA ARG A 2 12.21 2.50 -2.05
C ARG A 2 11.47 3.18 -0.89
N ALA A 3 12.18 3.59 0.16
CA ALA A 3 11.57 4.34 1.27
C ALA A 3 10.91 5.67 0.82
N ALA A 4 11.46 6.34 -0.21
CA ALA A 4 10.87 7.56 -0.75
C ALA A 4 9.57 7.27 -1.52
N THR A 5 9.53 6.17 -2.28
CA THR A 5 8.30 5.72 -2.96
C THR A 5 7.22 5.29 -1.94
N ALA A 6 7.61 4.55 -0.89
CA ALA A 6 6.69 4.22 0.21
C ALA A 6 6.11 5.49 0.84
N ARG A 7 6.95 6.46 1.16
CA ARG A 7 6.52 7.74 1.74
C ARG A 7 5.59 8.51 0.80
N GLY A 8 5.91 8.61 -0.49
CA GLY A 8 5.03 9.27 -1.46
C GLY A 8 3.68 8.59 -1.62
N LEU A 9 3.60 7.27 -1.43
CA LEU A 9 2.32 6.55 -1.36
C LEU A 9 1.58 6.85 -0.06
N GLN A 10 2.26 6.86 1.09
CA GLN A 10 1.65 7.21 2.38
C GLN A 10 1.10 8.65 2.39
N GLU A 11 1.80 9.60 1.76
CA GLU A 11 1.34 10.98 1.61
C GLU A 11 0.08 11.09 0.74
N GLN A 12 -0.05 10.25 -0.29
CA GLN A 12 -1.25 10.18 -1.13
C GLN A 12 -2.41 9.45 -0.45
N PHE A 13 -2.11 8.57 0.50
CA PHE A 13 -3.09 7.76 1.20
C PHE A 13 -2.96 7.93 2.72
N PRO A 14 -3.50 9.01 3.29
CA PRO A 14 -3.43 9.24 4.73
C PRO A 14 -4.05 8.06 5.50
N GLY A 15 -3.30 7.54 6.47
CA GLY A 15 -3.67 6.37 7.27
C GLY A 15 -3.24 5.01 6.70
N VAL A 16 -2.82 4.95 5.43
CA VAL A 16 -2.25 3.72 4.86
C VAL A 16 -0.78 3.61 5.21
N ARG A 17 -0.35 2.47 5.74
CA ARG A 17 1.06 2.19 6.01
C ARG A 17 1.65 1.39 4.86
N VAL A 18 2.64 1.92 4.17
CA VAL A 18 3.29 1.26 3.02
C VAL A 18 4.75 0.97 3.32
N TRP A 19 5.23 -0.22 2.99
CA TRP A 19 6.64 -0.60 3.12
C TRP A 19 7.07 -1.58 2.02
N PHE A 20 8.37 -1.71 1.81
CA PHE A 20 8.93 -2.70 0.90
C PHE A 20 9.55 -3.85 1.70
N GLY A 21 9.10 -5.07 1.42
CA GLY A 21 9.64 -6.27 2.05
C GLY A 21 10.87 -6.74 1.30
N GLU A 22 12.06 -6.31 1.74
CA GLU A 22 13.35 -6.67 1.12
C GLU A 22 13.55 -8.19 1.00
N ALA A 23 13.03 -8.98 1.94
CA ALA A 23 13.10 -10.44 1.91
C ALA A 23 12.22 -11.08 0.81
N THR A 24 11.08 -10.45 0.49
CA THR A 24 10.12 -10.93 -0.51
C THR A 24 10.29 -10.28 -1.88
N GLY A 25 10.95 -9.12 -1.93
CA GLY A 25 10.98 -8.27 -3.13
C GLY A 25 9.64 -7.60 -3.45
N SER A 26 8.65 -7.70 -2.55
CA SER A 26 7.29 -7.18 -2.73
C SER A 26 7.04 -5.89 -1.96
N TRP A 27 6.12 -5.09 -2.48
CA TRP A 27 5.54 -3.95 -1.80
C TRP A 27 4.34 -4.38 -0.97
N TRP A 28 4.24 -3.83 0.23
CA TRP A 28 3.19 -4.12 1.18
C TRP A 28 2.49 -2.83 1.59
N ALA A 29 1.17 -2.88 1.69
CA ALA A 29 0.36 -1.77 2.18
C ALA A 29 -0.70 -2.27 3.15
N MET A 30 -0.77 -1.64 4.32
CA MET A 30 -1.84 -1.84 5.30
C MET A 30 -2.83 -0.68 5.18
N VAL A 31 -4.02 -0.98 4.68
CA VAL A 31 -5.08 -0.01 4.42
C VAL A 31 -6.16 -0.14 5.49
N PRO A 32 -6.41 0.87 6.33
CA PRO A 32 -7.55 0.86 7.23
C PRO A 32 -8.84 1.08 6.44
N LEU A 33 -9.70 0.06 6.39
CA LEU A 33 -11.05 0.14 5.81
C LEU A 33 -12.11 0.04 6.90
N ARG A 34 -13.36 0.38 6.59
CA ARG A 34 -14.48 0.29 7.54
C ARG A 34 -14.72 -1.13 8.05
N GLY A 35 -14.49 -2.14 7.21
CA GLY A 35 -14.57 -3.57 7.56
C GLY A 35 -13.33 -4.13 8.28
N GLY A 36 -12.36 -3.28 8.61
CA GLY A 36 -11.08 -3.67 9.23
C GLY A 36 -9.88 -3.41 8.32
N PRO A 37 -8.65 -3.47 8.89
CA PRO A 37 -7.43 -3.25 8.13
C PRO A 37 -7.22 -4.37 7.11
N ARG A 38 -6.94 -4.00 5.86
CA ARG A 38 -6.58 -4.93 4.79
C ARG A 38 -5.10 -4.81 4.47
N LEU A 39 -4.44 -5.95 4.41
CA LEU A 39 -3.07 -6.05 3.95
C LEU A 39 -3.08 -6.34 2.45
N LEU A 40 -2.35 -5.53 1.69
CA LEU A 40 -2.17 -5.67 0.26
C LEU A 40 -0.70 -5.94 -0.02
N GLU A 41 -0.45 -6.84 -0.97
CA GLU A 41 0.87 -7.16 -1.48
C GLU A 41 0.88 -6.91 -2.99
N ALA A 42 1.94 -6.30 -3.50
CA ALA A 42 2.12 -6.16 -4.93
C ALA A 42 3.61 -6.15 -5.34
N PRO A 43 3.95 -6.65 -6.54
CA PRO A 43 5.34 -6.68 -7.03
C PRO A 43 5.88 -5.31 -7.45
N SER A 44 5.02 -4.29 -7.61
CA SER A 44 5.43 -2.93 -7.98
C SER A 44 4.65 -1.86 -7.22
N PRO A 45 5.23 -0.64 -7.06
CA PRO A 45 4.54 0.46 -6.38
C PRO A 45 3.27 0.91 -7.12
N GLN A 46 3.27 0.89 -8.45
CA GLN A 46 2.09 1.24 -9.26
C GLN A 46 0.96 0.23 -9.02
N ARG A 47 1.27 -1.07 -9.05
CA ARG A 47 0.28 -2.12 -8.79
C ARG A 47 -0.28 -2.01 -7.37
N LEU A 48 0.57 -1.73 -6.38
CA LEU A 48 0.14 -1.52 -5.00
C LEU A 48 -0.83 -0.34 -4.88
N ARG A 49 -0.55 0.77 -5.57
CA ARG A 49 -1.42 1.95 -5.61
C ARG A 49 -2.80 1.59 -6.17
N ASP A 50 -2.84 0.87 -7.29
CA ASP A 50 -4.10 0.47 -7.94
C ASP A 50 -4.93 -0.43 -7.03
N GLU A 51 -4.29 -1.37 -6.32
CA GLU A 51 -4.94 -2.22 -5.33
C GLU A 51 -5.47 -1.40 -4.14
N ILE A 52 -4.69 -0.44 -3.61
CA ILE A 52 -5.13 0.47 -2.53
C ILE A 52 -6.38 1.25 -2.98
N MET A 53 -6.35 1.80 -4.20
CA MET A 53 -7.50 2.52 -4.77
C MET A 53 -8.71 1.60 -4.92
N SER A 54 -8.51 0.38 -5.43
CA SER A 54 -9.58 -0.59 -5.63
C SER A 54 -10.21 -1.09 -4.34
N VAL A 55 -9.46 -1.24 -3.24
CA VAL A 55 -10.06 -1.66 -1.97
C VAL A 55 -10.73 -0.50 -1.24
N ARG A 56 -10.21 0.72 -1.38
CA ARG A 56 -10.84 1.92 -0.82
C ARG A 56 -12.14 2.29 -1.53
N SER A 57 -12.27 2.01 -2.83
CA SER A 57 -13.53 2.20 -3.55
C SER A 57 -14.59 1.15 -3.20
N ARG A 58 -14.17 0.00 -2.66
CA ARG A 58 -15.06 -1.11 -2.27
C ARG A 58 -15.42 -1.14 -0.77
N GLY A 59 -14.80 -0.29 0.06
CA GLY A 59 -14.87 -0.35 1.53
C GLY A 59 -15.49 0.87 2.20
#